data_AF-A0A081DCU1-F1
#
_entry.id   AF-A0A081DCU1-F1
#
_cell.length_a   1.000
_cell.length_b   1.000
_cell.length_c   1.000
_cell.angle_alpha   90.00
_cell.angle_beta   90.00
_cell.angle_gamma   90.00
#
_symmetry.space_group_name_H-M   'P 1'
#
loop_
_entity.id
_entity.type
_entity.pdbx_description
1 polymer ?
#
loop_
_entity_poly.entity_id
_entity_poly.type
_entity_poly.pdbx_seq_one_letter_code
_entity_poly.pdbx_strand_id
1 'polypeptide(L)'
;MTTAFEWKGKWATFFKNDNPITLELGCGKGEYTIDLARKYPNRNFIGVDIKGARFWRGAKTAIEEGLTNVAFLRTQIELVEYAFGKNEIDEIWITFPDPQIKYKRTKHRMTNPEFLSKYKNILVEGGFINLKTDSEFMHGYTLGLLQGLGEDIVFAHHDIYTHTEAPEEVVSTQTFYEKQYLEQGKAITYLKFRLR
;
A
#
# COMPACT_ATOMS: atom_id res chain seq x y z
N MET A 1 -25.79 -18.75 -1.46
CA MET A 1 -25.17 -17.79 -2.40
C MET A 1 -24.28 -16.88 -1.58
N THR A 2 -22.97 -16.95 -1.72
CA THR A 2 -22.07 -15.95 -1.14
C THR A 2 -22.33 -14.65 -1.89
N THR A 3 -23.04 -13.72 -1.27
CA THR A 3 -23.25 -12.40 -1.83
C THR A 3 -21.89 -11.75 -2.03
N ALA A 4 -21.55 -11.44 -3.28
CA ALA A 4 -20.34 -10.72 -3.62
C ALA A 4 -20.29 -9.42 -2.81
N PHE A 5 -19.09 -9.02 -2.37
CA PHE A 5 -18.90 -7.75 -1.68
C PHE A 5 -19.44 -6.61 -2.56
N GLU A 6 -20.26 -5.73 -1.97
CA GLU A 6 -21.07 -4.73 -2.69
C GLU A 6 -20.25 -3.88 -3.67
N TRP A 7 -19.05 -3.46 -3.24
CA TRP A 7 -18.19 -2.55 -4.00
C TRP A 7 -17.18 -3.22 -4.92
N LYS A 8 -17.13 -4.56 -4.96
CA LYS A 8 -16.17 -5.27 -5.82
C LYS A 8 -16.42 -4.90 -7.29
N GLY A 9 -15.43 -4.27 -7.95
CA GLY A 9 -15.54 -3.81 -9.34
C GLY A 9 -16.46 -2.58 -9.51
N LYS A 10 -16.80 -1.89 -8.42
CA LYS A 10 -17.73 -0.75 -8.37
C LYS A 10 -17.25 0.36 -7.43
N TRP A 11 -15.97 0.42 -7.09
CA TRP A 11 -15.46 1.45 -6.18
C TRP A 11 -15.60 2.87 -6.73
N ALA A 12 -15.58 3.06 -8.06
CA ALA A 12 -15.92 4.33 -8.71
C ALA A 12 -17.30 4.86 -8.30
N THR A 13 -18.29 3.97 -8.13
CA THR A 13 -19.64 4.35 -7.66
C THR A 13 -19.64 4.84 -6.22
N PHE A 14 -18.81 4.25 -5.35
CA PHE A 14 -18.64 4.71 -3.98
C PHE A 14 -18.06 6.13 -3.93
N PHE A 15 -17.01 6.38 -4.72
CA PHE A 15 -16.35 7.69 -4.80
C PHE A 15 -17.11 8.71 -5.67
N LYS A 16 -18.08 8.26 -6.46
CA LYS A 16 -18.89 9.07 -7.41
C LYS A 16 -18.03 9.77 -8.46
N ASN A 17 -16.93 9.15 -8.85
CA ASN A 17 -16.00 9.63 -9.88
C ASN A 17 -15.17 8.44 -10.41
N ASP A 18 -14.48 8.66 -11.53
CA ASP A 18 -13.61 7.66 -12.17
C ASP A 18 -12.12 7.96 -11.93
N ASN A 19 -11.78 8.65 -10.83
CA ASN A 19 -10.39 8.95 -10.50
C ASN A 19 -9.62 7.66 -10.15
N PRO A 20 -8.31 7.62 -10.44
CA PRO A 20 -7.46 6.49 -10.10
C PRO A 20 -7.54 6.10 -8.62
N ILE A 21 -7.47 4.80 -8.31
CA ILE A 21 -7.57 4.27 -6.96
C ILE A 21 -6.21 3.80 -6.47
N THR A 22 -5.79 4.32 -5.31
CA THR A 22 -4.59 3.89 -4.59
C THR A 22 -4.99 3.09 -3.34
N LEU A 23 -4.44 1.90 -3.20
CA LEU A 23 -4.73 0.97 -2.11
C LEU A 23 -3.55 0.89 -1.13
N GLU A 24 -3.76 1.29 0.13
CA GLU A 24 -2.79 1.08 1.21
C GLU A 24 -3.11 -0.23 1.95
N LEU A 25 -2.23 -1.23 1.83
CA LEU A 25 -2.37 -2.52 2.50
C LEU A 25 -1.66 -2.51 3.85
N GLY A 26 -2.41 -2.79 4.92
CA GLY A 26 -1.90 -2.73 6.29
C GLY A 26 -1.80 -1.30 6.82
N CYS A 27 -2.83 -0.49 6.57
CA CYS A 27 -2.76 0.96 6.76
C CYS A 27 -2.61 1.44 8.22
N GLY A 28 -2.75 0.55 9.21
CA GLY A 28 -2.59 0.92 10.60
C GLY A 28 -3.54 2.05 11.00
N LYS A 29 -2.99 3.23 11.33
CA LYS A 29 -3.79 4.42 11.69
C LYS A 29 -4.42 5.15 10.50
N GLY A 30 -4.07 4.76 9.26
CA GLY A 30 -4.51 5.42 8.04
C GLY A 30 -3.80 6.74 7.74
N GLU A 31 -2.65 7.01 8.39
CA GLU A 31 -1.91 8.27 8.25
C GLU A 31 -1.48 8.48 6.79
N TYR A 32 -0.97 7.44 6.14
CA TYR A 32 -0.50 7.51 4.76
C TYR A 32 -1.66 7.76 3.79
N THR A 33 -2.74 6.97 3.89
CA THR A 33 -4.01 7.18 3.16
C THR A 33 -4.50 8.62 3.27
N ILE A 34 -4.56 9.17 4.49
CA ILE A 34 -5.09 10.51 4.73
C ILE A 34 -4.16 11.58 4.17
N ASP A 35 -2.86 11.47 4.40
CA ASP A 35 -1.89 12.47 3.93
C ASP A 35 -1.83 12.53 2.41
N LEU A 36 -1.87 11.39 1.72
CA LEU A 36 -1.94 11.36 0.26
C LEU A 36 -3.28 11.89 -0.25
N ALA A 37 -4.39 11.58 0.39
CA ALA A 37 -5.70 12.10 -0.01
C ALA A 37 -5.80 13.61 0.07
N ARG A 38 -5.16 14.25 1.08
CA ARG A 38 -5.04 15.71 1.17
C ARG A 38 -4.22 16.30 0.03
N LYS A 39 -3.11 15.64 -0.35
CA LYS A 39 -2.21 16.10 -1.41
C LYS A 39 -2.79 15.92 -2.81
N TYR A 40 -3.57 14.87 -3.02
CA TYR A 40 -4.09 14.46 -4.32
C TYR A 40 -5.62 14.36 -4.32
N PRO A 41 -6.34 15.49 -4.36
CA PRO A 41 -7.82 15.48 -4.34
C PRO A 41 -8.45 14.82 -5.58
N ASN A 42 -7.71 14.73 -6.69
CA ASN A 42 -8.13 14.07 -7.93
C ASN A 42 -7.76 12.58 -7.97
N ARG A 43 -7.54 11.96 -6.81
CA ARG A 43 -7.23 10.54 -6.67
C ARG A 43 -7.96 9.97 -5.47
N ASN A 44 -8.39 8.72 -5.58
CA ASN A 44 -9.11 8.02 -4.52
C ASN A 44 -8.15 7.13 -3.73
N PHE A 45 -8.34 7.07 -2.42
CA PHE A 45 -7.49 6.31 -1.50
C PHE A 45 -8.30 5.35 -0.65
N ILE A 46 -7.85 4.11 -0.56
CA ILE A 46 -8.48 3.07 0.27
C ILE A 46 -7.44 2.50 1.22
N GLY A 47 -7.66 2.67 2.52
CA GLY A 47 -6.84 2.04 3.56
C GLY A 47 -7.43 0.70 4.00
N VAL A 48 -6.63 -0.37 3.97
CA VAL A 48 -7.04 -1.73 4.40
C VAL A 48 -6.29 -2.15 5.66
N ASP A 49 -7.02 -2.56 6.71
CA ASP A 49 -6.45 -3.26 7.87
C ASP A 49 -7.47 -4.26 8.44
N ILE A 50 -6.99 -5.36 9.00
CA ILE A 50 -7.83 -6.38 9.65
C ILE A 50 -8.49 -5.87 10.95
N LYS A 51 -7.85 -4.91 11.64
CA LYS A 51 -8.32 -4.33 12.90
C LYS A 51 -8.90 -2.93 12.68
N GLY A 52 -10.22 -2.83 12.60
CA GLY A 52 -10.91 -1.53 12.44
C GLY A 52 -10.58 -0.49 13.51
N ALA A 53 -10.24 -0.92 14.74
CA ALA A 53 -9.80 -0.01 15.79
C ALA A 53 -8.50 0.74 15.46
N ARG A 54 -7.65 0.21 14.57
CA ARG A 54 -6.40 0.88 14.17
C ARG A 54 -6.68 2.09 13.29
N PHE A 55 -7.46 1.90 12.23
CA PHE A 55 -7.74 2.98 11.27
C PHE A 55 -8.87 3.91 11.71
N TRP A 56 -9.51 3.66 12.86
CA TRP A 56 -10.57 4.52 13.39
C TRP A 56 -10.13 5.99 13.45
N ARG A 57 -8.88 6.26 13.84
CA ARG A 57 -8.38 7.64 13.88
C ARG A 57 -8.35 8.26 12.48
N GLY A 58 -7.82 7.56 11.48
CA GLY A 58 -7.80 8.02 10.09
C GLY A 58 -9.22 8.20 9.53
N ALA A 59 -10.12 7.25 9.75
CA ALA A 59 -11.52 7.36 9.34
C ALA A 59 -12.22 8.56 9.97
N LYS A 60 -11.99 8.81 11.26
CA LYS A 60 -12.50 10.00 11.95
C LYS A 60 -11.93 11.29 11.33
N THR A 61 -10.63 11.33 11.05
CA THR A 61 -9.98 12.48 10.42
C THR A 61 -10.56 12.76 9.02
N ALA A 62 -10.80 11.74 8.19
CA ALA A 62 -11.44 11.93 6.89
C ALA A 62 -12.82 12.60 7.02
N ILE A 63 -13.61 12.20 8.01
CA ILE A 63 -14.93 12.81 8.28
C ILE A 63 -14.78 14.24 8.80
N GLU A 64 -13.90 14.46 9.79
CA GLU A 64 -13.64 15.77 10.40
C GLU A 64 -13.17 16.81 9.38
N GLU A 65 -12.40 16.38 8.37
CA GLU A 65 -11.84 17.24 7.32
C GLU A 65 -12.69 17.27 6.04
N GLY A 66 -13.77 16.49 5.97
CA GLY A 66 -14.62 16.41 4.79
C GLY A 66 -13.93 15.80 3.55
N LEU A 67 -12.96 14.90 3.75
CA LEU A 67 -12.28 14.20 2.66
C LEU A 67 -13.24 13.21 2.00
N THR A 68 -13.60 13.46 0.75
CA THR A 68 -14.53 12.63 -0.03
C THR A 68 -13.85 11.56 -0.88
N ASN A 69 -12.53 11.64 -1.01
CA ASN A 69 -11.67 10.74 -1.78
C ASN A 69 -10.97 9.68 -0.91
N VAL A 70 -11.52 9.37 0.27
CA VAL A 70 -10.95 8.39 1.23
C VAL A 70 -12.00 7.35 1.61
N ALA A 71 -11.59 6.07 1.63
CA ALA A 71 -12.32 4.99 2.26
C ALA A 71 -11.42 4.15 3.17
N PHE A 72 -12.02 3.47 4.13
CA PHE A 72 -11.34 2.46 4.94
C PHE A 72 -12.12 1.14 4.89
N LEU A 73 -11.39 0.05 4.65
CA LEU A 73 -11.96 -1.28 4.54
C LEU A 73 -11.35 -2.22 5.60
N ARG A 74 -12.22 -2.79 6.43
CA ARG A 74 -11.82 -3.84 7.37
C ARG A 74 -11.84 -5.19 6.69
N THR A 75 -10.69 -5.68 6.25
CA THR A 75 -10.57 -7.03 5.69
C THR A 75 -9.17 -7.62 5.91
N GLN A 76 -9.05 -8.93 5.72
CA GLN A 76 -7.76 -9.60 5.60
C GLN A 76 -7.18 -9.33 4.21
N ILE A 77 -5.88 -9.06 4.13
CA ILE A 77 -5.22 -8.74 2.86
C ILE A 77 -5.25 -9.95 1.92
N GLU A 78 -5.27 -11.16 2.47
CA GLU A 78 -5.45 -12.42 1.73
C GLU A 78 -6.76 -12.47 0.93
N LEU A 79 -7.76 -11.69 1.34
CA LEU A 79 -9.08 -11.59 0.73
C LEU A 79 -9.21 -10.41 -0.25
N VAL A 80 -8.12 -9.77 -0.65
CA VAL A 80 -8.12 -8.58 -1.51
C VAL A 80 -8.94 -8.78 -2.79
N GLU A 81 -8.85 -9.94 -3.43
CA GLU A 81 -9.61 -10.28 -4.66
C GLU A 81 -11.12 -10.45 -4.43
N TYR A 82 -11.57 -10.56 -3.19
CA TYR A 82 -13.00 -10.55 -2.84
C TYR A 82 -13.53 -9.14 -2.62
N ALA A 83 -12.65 -8.16 -2.36
CA ALA A 83 -12.99 -6.76 -2.14
C ALA A 83 -12.86 -5.90 -3.39
N PHE A 84 -11.97 -6.29 -4.32
CA PHE A 84 -11.64 -5.54 -5.52
C PHE A 84 -11.84 -6.39 -6.78
N GLY A 85 -12.32 -5.74 -7.83
CA GLY A 85 -12.52 -6.28 -9.16
C GLY A 85 -11.21 -6.35 -9.95
N LYS A 86 -11.28 -6.93 -11.14
CA LYS A 86 -10.14 -7.00 -12.05
C LYS A 86 -9.81 -5.62 -12.59
N ASN A 87 -8.53 -5.25 -12.63
CA ASN A 87 -8.05 -3.97 -13.14
C ASN A 87 -8.76 -2.76 -12.52
N GLU A 88 -9.02 -2.80 -11.20
CA GLU A 88 -9.73 -1.74 -10.47
C GLU A 88 -8.79 -0.81 -9.71
N ILE A 89 -7.55 -1.24 -9.44
CA ILE A 89 -6.58 -0.51 -8.63
C ILE A 89 -5.41 -0.04 -9.50
N ASP A 90 -5.05 1.24 -9.41
CA ASP A 90 -3.94 1.81 -10.16
C ASP A 90 -2.60 1.63 -9.45
N GLU A 91 -2.64 1.67 -8.12
CA GLU A 91 -1.43 1.66 -7.31
C GLU A 91 -1.66 1.00 -5.95
N ILE A 92 -0.69 0.20 -5.51
CA ILE A 92 -0.68 -0.43 -4.19
C ILE A 92 0.50 0.12 -3.38
N TRP A 93 0.22 0.46 -2.13
CA TRP A 93 1.21 0.84 -1.13
C TRP A 93 1.26 -0.19 -0.02
N ILE A 94 2.47 -0.66 0.27
CA ILE A 94 2.81 -1.53 1.39
C ILE A 94 3.80 -0.75 2.26
N THR A 95 3.29 -0.17 3.34
CA THR A 95 4.06 0.73 4.21
C THR A 95 4.38 0.05 5.53
N PHE A 96 5.68 -0.09 5.82
CA PHE A 96 6.23 -0.67 7.04
C PHE A 96 5.63 -2.04 7.42
N PRO A 97 5.57 -3.02 6.50
CA PRO A 97 5.03 -4.34 6.80
C PRO A 97 5.93 -5.07 7.80
N ASP A 98 5.35 -5.95 8.62
CA ASP A 98 6.14 -6.89 9.42
C ASP A 98 6.97 -7.77 8.47
N PRO A 99 8.31 -7.84 8.63
CA PRO A 99 9.20 -8.54 7.70
C PRO A 99 9.03 -10.06 7.68
N GLN A 100 8.36 -10.65 8.68
CA GLN A 100 8.13 -12.10 8.76
C GLN A 100 9.40 -12.93 8.51
N ILE A 101 10.48 -12.60 9.23
CA ILE A 101 11.84 -13.12 8.98
C ILE A 101 11.91 -14.66 9.04
N LYS A 102 11.19 -15.28 9.98
CA LYS A 102 11.20 -16.74 10.17
C LYS A 102 10.72 -17.46 8.91
N TYR A 103 11.47 -18.47 8.44
CA TYR A 103 11.17 -19.24 7.22
C TYR A 103 9.72 -19.76 7.16
N LYS A 104 9.20 -20.31 8.27
CA LYS A 104 7.81 -20.81 8.37
C LYS A 104 6.74 -19.72 8.15
N ARG A 105 7.12 -18.44 8.21
CA ARG A 105 6.24 -17.28 8.02
C ARG A 105 6.41 -16.61 6.65
N THR A 106 7.16 -17.20 5.72
CA THR A 106 7.35 -16.68 4.35
C THR A 106 6.00 -16.41 3.65
N LYS A 107 5.01 -17.29 3.85
CA LYS A 107 3.64 -17.12 3.33
C LYS A 107 2.89 -15.88 3.84
N HIS A 108 3.39 -15.22 4.88
CA HIS A 108 2.79 -14.01 5.45
C HIS A 108 3.53 -12.73 5.01
N ARG A 109 4.64 -12.84 4.26
CA ARG A 109 5.30 -11.67 3.68
C ARG A 109 4.41 -11.10 2.59
N MET A 110 4.06 -9.83 2.70
CA MET A 110 3.11 -9.18 1.80
C MET A 110 3.59 -9.09 0.34
N THR A 111 4.87 -9.32 0.07
CA THR A 111 5.44 -9.35 -1.29
C THR A 111 5.78 -10.75 -1.77
N ASN A 112 5.30 -11.81 -1.09
CA ASN A 112 5.52 -13.17 -1.58
C ASN A 112 4.78 -13.42 -2.92
N PRO A 113 5.14 -14.48 -3.68
CA PRO A 113 4.54 -14.74 -4.98
C PRO A 113 3.02 -14.89 -4.98
N GLU A 114 2.42 -15.44 -3.92
CA GLU A 114 0.97 -15.60 -3.82
C GLU A 114 0.29 -14.23 -3.70
N PHE A 115 0.80 -13.34 -2.85
CA PHE A 115 0.29 -11.97 -2.76
C PHE A 115 0.50 -11.18 -4.05
N LEU A 116 1.69 -11.26 -4.66
CA LEU A 116 1.96 -10.59 -5.94
C LEU A 116 0.98 -11.06 -7.03
N SER A 117 0.68 -12.35 -7.11
CA SER A 117 -0.33 -12.88 -8.04
C SER A 117 -1.72 -12.32 -7.78
N LYS A 118 -2.12 -12.16 -6.51
CA LYS A 118 -3.40 -11.54 -6.14
C LYS A 118 -3.45 -10.07 -6.52
N TYR A 119 -2.35 -9.36 -6.29
CA TYR A 119 -2.22 -7.94 -6.65
C TYR A 119 -2.29 -7.73 -8.16
N LYS A 120 -1.64 -8.59 -8.94
CA LYS A 120 -1.73 -8.57 -10.41
C LYS A 120 -3.17 -8.68 -10.90
N ASN A 121 -4.02 -9.46 -10.23
CA ASN A 121 -5.41 -9.62 -10.65
C ASN A 121 -6.27 -8.36 -10.44
N ILE A 122 -5.96 -7.54 -9.44
CA ILE A 122 -6.73 -6.34 -9.12
C ILE A 122 -6.11 -5.05 -9.69
N LEU A 123 -4.81 -5.07 -9.97
CA LEU A 123 -4.09 -3.95 -10.55
C LEU A 123 -4.45 -3.77 -12.03
N VAL A 124 -4.51 -2.52 -12.47
CA VAL A 124 -4.52 -2.18 -13.90
C VAL A 124 -3.21 -2.60 -14.56
N GLU A 125 -3.25 -2.79 -15.87
CA GLU A 125 -2.05 -3.01 -16.67
C GLU A 125 -1.07 -1.83 -16.50
N GLY A 126 0.18 -2.12 -16.15
CA GLY A 126 1.19 -1.09 -15.88
C GLY A 126 1.07 -0.38 -14.53
N GLY A 127 0.14 -0.81 -13.67
CA GLY A 127 -0.02 -0.32 -12.30
C GLY A 127 1.22 -0.56 -11.43
N PHE A 128 1.37 0.24 -10.37
CA PHE A 128 2.57 0.21 -9.53
C PHE A 128 2.33 -0.44 -8.17
N ILE A 129 3.36 -1.08 -7.66
CA ILE A 129 3.46 -1.49 -6.26
C ILE A 129 4.63 -0.76 -5.61
N ASN A 130 4.36 -0.22 -4.44
CA ASN A 130 5.28 0.55 -3.63
C ASN A 130 5.51 -0.17 -2.32
N LEU A 131 6.77 -0.50 -2.02
CA LEU A 131 7.18 -1.00 -0.72
C LEU A 131 8.04 0.06 -0.04
N LYS A 132 7.55 0.61 1.07
CA LYS A 132 8.31 1.51 1.94
C LYS A 132 8.55 0.80 3.26
N THR A 133 9.79 0.62 3.69
CA THR A 133 10.09 -0.19 4.89
C THR A 133 11.41 0.19 5.53
N ASP A 134 11.46 0.06 6.85
CA ASP A 134 12.66 0.14 7.70
C ASP A 134 13.41 -1.21 7.80
N SER A 135 12.92 -2.27 7.14
CA SER A 135 13.54 -3.59 7.17
C SER A 135 14.37 -3.86 5.93
N GLU A 136 15.69 -3.88 6.09
CA GLU A 136 16.63 -4.31 5.05
C GLU A 136 16.32 -5.73 4.55
N PHE A 137 15.91 -6.63 5.45
CA PHE A 137 15.49 -7.98 5.09
C PHE A 137 14.29 -7.96 4.13
N MET A 138 13.25 -7.20 4.46
CA MET A 138 12.04 -7.12 3.63
C MET A 138 12.34 -6.49 2.28
N HIS A 139 13.19 -5.46 2.26
CA HIS A 139 13.67 -4.84 1.04
C HIS A 139 14.44 -5.83 0.17
N GLY A 140 15.49 -6.45 0.71
CA GLY A 140 16.35 -7.39 -0.02
C GLY A 140 15.59 -8.64 -0.48
N TYR A 141 14.70 -9.19 0.34
CA TYR A 141 13.82 -10.29 -0.06
C TYR A 141 12.96 -9.93 -1.26
N THR A 142 12.31 -8.76 -1.21
CA THR A 142 11.43 -8.30 -2.30
C THR A 142 12.24 -8.02 -3.56
N LEU A 143 13.35 -7.30 -3.45
CA LEU A 143 14.21 -6.97 -4.58
C LEU A 143 14.74 -8.24 -5.28
N GLY A 144 15.26 -9.20 -4.52
CA GLY A 144 15.75 -10.46 -5.07
C GLY A 144 14.65 -11.31 -5.70
N LEU A 145 13.46 -11.33 -5.09
CA LEU A 145 12.30 -12.02 -5.67
C LEU A 145 11.88 -11.39 -7.01
N LEU A 146 11.76 -10.06 -7.07
CA LEU A 146 11.38 -9.35 -8.28
C LEU A 146 12.38 -9.56 -9.41
N GLN A 147 13.69 -9.52 -9.10
CA GLN A 147 14.74 -9.85 -10.06
C GLN A 147 14.63 -11.30 -10.56
N GLY A 148 14.40 -12.26 -9.66
CA GLY A 148 14.24 -13.67 -10.01
C GLY A 148 13.00 -13.97 -10.87
N LEU A 149 11.93 -13.19 -10.69
CA LEU A 149 10.71 -13.27 -11.50
C LEU A 149 10.81 -12.47 -12.81
N GLY A 150 11.85 -11.65 -12.98
CA GLY A 150 12.01 -10.80 -14.17
C GLY A 150 11.01 -9.65 -14.22
N GLU A 151 10.54 -9.16 -13.07
CA GLU A 151 9.60 -8.04 -12.96
C GLU A 151 10.27 -6.70 -13.27
N ASP A 152 9.46 -5.68 -13.56
CA ASP A 152 9.95 -4.33 -13.88
C ASP A 152 10.21 -3.53 -12.59
N ILE A 153 11.48 -3.38 -12.20
CA ILE A 153 11.89 -2.59 -11.04
C ILE A 153 12.15 -1.15 -11.50
N VAL A 154 11.27 -0.24 -11.09
CA VAL A 154 11.25 1.16 -11.52
C VAL A 154 12.14 2.03 -10.64
N PHE A 155 12.17 1.73 -9.33
CA PHE A 155 13.02 2.43 -8.37
C PHE A 155 13.40 1.48 -7.24
N ALA A 156 14.65 1.55 -6.77
CA ALA A 156 15.09 0.82 -5.59
C ALA A 156 16.18 1.62 -4.85
N HIS A 157 15.94 1.92 -3.58
CA HIS A 157 16.94 2.60 -2.75
C HIS A 157 16.90 2.14 -1.30
N HIS A 158 18.07 2.04 -0.68
CA HIS A 158 18.25 1.54 0.69
C HIS A 158 18.19 2.64 1.75
N ASP A 159 18.23 3.92 1.36
CA ASP A 159 18.02 5.05 2.27
C ASP A 159 17.47 6.27 1.52
N ILE A 160 16.15 6.47 1.58
CA ILE A 160 15.49 7.55 0.82
C ILE A 160 15.72 8.96 1.37
N TYR A 161 16.22 9.10 2.61
CA TYR A 161 16.38 10.41 3.25
C TYR A 161 17.74 11.04 3.02
N THR A 162 18.73 10.24 2.62
CA THR A 162 20.06 10.72 2.23
C THR A 162 20.19 10.95 0.72
N HIS A 163 19.15 10.64 -0.07
CA HIS A 163 19.19 10.67 -1.52
C HIS A 163 18.29 11.75 -2.13
N THR A 164 18.84 12.58 -3.02
CA THR A 164 18.13 13.71 -3.63
C THR A 164 17.10 13.32 -4.69
N GLU A 165 17.18 12.09 -5.21
CA GLU A 165 16.26 11.59 -6.26
C GLU A 165 15.09 10.76 -5.73
N ALA A 166 14.96 10.61 -4.41
CA ALA A 166 13.79 9.92 -3.85
C ALA A 166 12.50 10.69 -4.21
N PRO A 167 11.42 9.99 -4.63
CA PRO A 167 10.19 10.70 -5.01
C PRO A 167 9.65 11.54 -3.85
N GLU A 168 9.30 12.80 -4.14
CA GLU A 168 8.87 13.77 -3.12
C GLU A 168 7.69 13.25 -2.29
N GLU A 169 6.74 12.56 -2.91
CA GLU A 169 5.58 11.97 -2.22
C GLU A 169 6.00 10.94 -1.15
N VAL A 170 7.07 10.18 -1.41
CA VAL A 170 7.59 9.14 -0.50
C VAL A 170 8.25 9.82 0.70
N VAL A 171 9.04 10.87 0.48
CA VAL A 171 9.78 11.58 1.53
C VAL A 171 8.85 12.48 2.35
N SER A 172 7.91 13.15 1.70
CA SER A 172 7.00 14.12 2.33
C SER A 172 5.82 13.48 3.07
N THR A 173 5.58 12.18 2.90
CA THR A 173 4.50 11.44 3.57
C THR A 173 5.10 10.54 4.63
N GLN A 174 5.06 11.00 5.88
CA GLN A 174 5.70 10.35 7.01
C GLN A 174 4.67 9.80 7.99
N THR A 175 4.74 8.49 8.22
CA THR A 175 3.93 7.87 9.28
C THR A 175 4.50 8.19 10.66
N PHE A 176 3.71 7.97 11.72
CA PHE A 176 4.19 8.12 13.10
C PHE A 176 5.43 7.26 13.38
N TYR A 177 5.43 6.00 12.93
CA TYR A 177 6.55 5.08 13.14
C TYR A 177 7.80 5.52 12.37
N GLU A 178 7.62 6.03 11.16
CA GLU A 178 8.71 6.54 10.35
C GLU A 178 9.47 7.66 11.05
N LYS A 179 8.75 8.62 11.64
CA LYS A 179 9.38 9.70 12.44
C LYS A 179 10.21 9.14 13.59
N GLN A 180 9.68 8.15 14.31
CA GLN A 180 10.40 7.50 15.40
C GLN A 180 11.66 6.75 14.93
N TYR A 181 11.63 6.14 13.74
CA TYR A 181 12.79 5.45 13.17
C TYR A 181 13.87 6.43 12.70
N LEU A 182 13.47 7.55 12.11
CA LEU A 182 14.41 8.59 11.68
C LEU A 182 15.11 9.25 12.87
N GLU A 183 14.40 9.48 13.98
CA GLU A 183 15.00 9.95 15.24
C GLU A 183 16.06 8.99 15.79
N GLN A 184 15.95 7.69 15.48
CA GLN A 184 16.91 6.66 15.85
C GLN A 184 18.01 6.44 14.81
N GLY A 185 18.05 7.24 13.74
CA GLY A 185 19.03 7.11 12.66
C GLY A 185 18.85 5.84 11.81
N LYS A 186 17.65 5.23 11.84
CA LYS A 186 17.37 4.02 11.07
C LYS A 186 17.01 4.37 9.63
N ALA A 187 17.74 3.79 8.67
CA ALA A 187 17.49 4.01 7.25
C ALA A 187 16.09 3.52 6.83
N ILE A 188 15.42 4.31 6.00
CA ILE A 188 14.14 3.93 5.39
C ILE A 188 14.39 3.60 3.94
N THR A 189 14.02 2.39 3.54
CA THR A 189 14.19 1.88 2.20
C THR A 189 12.90 2.02 1.39
N TYR A 190 13.02 2.07 0.06
CA TYR A 190 11.89 2.15 -0.84
C TYR A 190 12.11 1.36 -2.12
N LEU A 191 11.09 0.63 -2.56
CA LEU A 191 11.00 -0.03 -3.87
C LEU A 191 9.72 0.42 -4.59
N LYS A 192 9.84 0.70 -5.88
CA LYS A 192 8.72 0.87 -6.81
C LYS A 192 8.89 -0.10 -7.96
N PHE A 193 7.86 -0.87 -8.27
CA PHE A 193 7.92 -1.88 -9.33
C PHE A 193 6.55 -2.09 -9.98
N ARG A 194 6.56 -2.75 -11.15
CA ARG A 194 5.35 -3.21 -11.85
C ARG A 194 5.42 -4.74 -12.00
N LEU A 195 4.24 -5.35 -12.07
CA LEU A 195 4.10 -6.77 -12.38
C LEU A 195 3.82 -6.93 -13.88
N ARG A 196 4.59 -7.77 -14.56
CA ARG A 196 4.40 -8.18 -15.97
C ARG A 196 3.41 -9.34 -16.04
#